data_AF-A0A2T1FGH4-F1
#
_entry.id   AF-A0A2T1FGH4-F1
#
_cell.length_a   1.000
_cell.length_b   1.000
_cell.length_c   1.000
_cell.angle_alpha   90.00
_cell.angle_beta   90.00
_cell.angle_gamma   90.00
#
_symmetry.space_group_name_H-M   'P 1'
#
loop_
_entity.id
_entity.type
_entity.pdbx_description
1 polymer ?
#
loop_
_entity_poly.entity_id
_entity_poly.type
_entity_poly.pdbx_seq_one_letter_code
_entity_poly.pdbx_strand_id
1 'polypeptide(L)'
;MNSLIIHLIVFDMSRGFTSIIWVWDADGETRKIECVNDLGYSLENLALSQTQQEECISDCLFCELYIPFLSAYGRFSEEVLLYAPLELQVSLSQISESFDKLDESEKECWNRDILKRSGWNKIRNLSKKALLQMEWEELTDYRDYSNTKMWGGQCPPHRL
;
A
#
# COMPACT_ATOMS: atom_id res chain seq x y z
N MET A 1 37.21 13.69 0.05
CA MET A 1 35.81 13.79 0.53
C MET A 1 34.78 13.15 -0.40
N ASN A 2 35.15 12.29 -1.37
CA ASN A 2 34.18 11.64 -2.28
C ASN A 2 34.11 10.10 -2.13
N SER A 3 34.84 9.51 -1.17
CA SER A 3 34.91 8.05 -1.02
C SER A 3 33.93 7.46 0.00
N LEU A 4 33.34 8.30 0.87
CA LEU A 4 32.39 7.87 1.91
C LEU A 4 30.94 7.80 1.42
N ILE A 5 30.59 8.58 0.38
CA ILE A 5 29.23 8.58 -0.20
C ILE A 5 28.98 7.29 -0.99
N ILE A 6 30.01 6.76 -1.67
CA ILE A 6 29.88 5.52 -2.45
C ILE A 6 29.72 4.29 -1.53
N HIS A 7 30.32 4.31 -0.32
CA HIS A 7 30.15 3.22 0.64
C HIS A 7 28.76 3.19 1.31
N LEU A 8 28.03 4.30 1.34
CA LEU A 8 26.62 4.32 1.79
C LEU A 8 25.63 3.92 0.69
N ILE A 9 26.03 4.00 -0.58
CA ILE A 9 25.21 3.51 -1.71
C ILE A 9 25.41 2.00 -1.92
N VAL A 10 26.52 1.44 -1.42
CA VAL A 10 26.75 -0.02 -1.28
C VAL A 10 26.36 -0.49 0.12
N PHE A 11 25.39 0.17 0.77
CA PHE A 11 24.78 -0.32 2.00
C PHE A 11 23.73 -1.39 1.64
N ASP A 12 24.28 -2.53 1.26
CA ASP A 12 23.68 -3.85 1.44
C ASP A 12 22.37 -4.13 0.68
N MET A 13 22.51 -4.56 -0.59
CA MET A 13 21.42 -5.21 -1.34
C MET A 13 20.90 -6.52 -0.70
N SER A 14 21.44 -6.93 0.45
CA SER A 14 20.91 -8.05 1.25
C SER A 14 19.95 -7.61 2.38
N ARG A 15 19.73 -6.30 2.55
CA ARG A 15 18.80 -5.76 3.52
C ARG A 15 17.49 -5.39 2.83
N GLY A 16 16.39 -5.96 3.33
CA GLY A 16 15.03 -5.77 2.80
C GLY A 16 14.56 -4.32 2.75
N PHE A 17 13.40 -4.08 2.14
CA PHE A 17 12.85 -2.73 1.98
C PHE A 17 12.68 -2.00 3.31
N THR A 18 12.32 -2.74 4.37
CA THR A 18 12.22 -2.25 5.75
C THR A 18 13.50 -1.61 6.25
N SER A 19 14.67 -2.13 5.89
CA SER A 19 15.95 -1.55 6.31
C SER A 19 16.20 -0.17 5.71
N ILE A 20 15.73 0.07 4.48
CA ILE A 20 15.80 1.38 3.84
C ILE A 20 14.90 2.37 4.58
N ILE A 21 13.72 1.92 5.00
CA ILE A 21 12.76 2.73 5.76
C ILE A 21 13.33 3.13 7.13
N TRP A 22 14.02 2.22 7.84
CA TRP A 22 14.69 2.55 9.11
C TRP A 22 15.77 3.64 8.95
N VAL A 23 16.46 3.68 7.81
CA VAL A 23 17.44 4.74 7.52
C VAL A 23 16.72 6.09 7.34
N TRP A 24 15.62 6.12 6.60
CA TRP A 24 14.81 7.35 6.44
C TRP A 24 14.29 7.89 7.76
N ASP A 25 13.90 7.02 8.68
CA ASP A 25 13.45 7.43 10.01
C ASP A 25 14.58 8.04 10.85
N ALA A 26 15.75 7.38 10.86
CA ALA A 26 16.93 7.93 11.51
C ALA A 26 17.36 9.30 10.94
N ASP A 27 17.14 9.50 9.64
CA ASP A 27 17.46 10.74 8.93
C ASP A 27 16.33 11.80 9.00
N GLY A 28 15.18 11.48 9.60
CA GLY A 28 14.05 12.40 9.73
C GLY A 28 13.29 12.66 8.42
N GLU A 29 13.34 11.75 7.46
CA GLU A 29 12.68 11.81 6.16
C GLU A 29 11.18 11.49 6.25
N THR A 30 10.45 12.25 7.09
CA THR A 30 9.06 11.97 7.48
C THR A 30 8.11 11.80 6.29
N ARG A 31 8.29 12.59 5.22
CA ARG A 31 7.44 12.52 4.03
C ARG A 31 7.49 11.16 3.35
N LYS A 32 8.67 10.53 3.27
CA LYS A 32 8.83 9.20 2.65
C LYS A 32 8.14 8.14 3.51
N ILE A 33 8.28 8.24 4.83
CA ILE A 33 7.63 7.34 5.80
C ILE A 33 6.11 7.47 5.71
N GLU A 34 5.58 8.68 5.62
CA GLU A 34 4.15 8.92 5.41
C GLU A 34 3.66 8.29 4.09
N CYS A 35 4.42 8.43 3.00
CA CYS A 35 4.06 7.81 1.71
C CYS A 35 4.03 6.28 1.78
N VAL A 36 5.01 5.67 2.47
CA VAL A 36 5.04 4.23 2.75
C VAL A 36 3.80 3.83 3.54
N ASN A 37 3.51 4.52 4.65
CA ASN A 37 2.36 4.19 5.50
C ASN A 37 1.03 4.31 4.77
N ASP A 38 0.80 5.41 4.06
CA ASP A 38 -0.44 5.65 3.32
C ASP A 38 -0.69 4.58 2.25
N LEU A 39 0.37 4.14 1.57
CA LEU A 39 0.27 3.04 0.61
C LEU A 39 -0.02 1.72 1.33
N GLY A 40 0.70 1.40 2.40
CA GLY A 40 0.52 0.17 3.17
C GLY A 40 -0.91 0.02 3.70
N TYR A 41 -1.48 1.08 4.27
CA TYR A 41 -2.88 1.06 4.71
C TYR A 41 -3.89 0.90 3.57
N SER A 42 -3.65 1.58 2.45
CA SER A 42 -4.52 1.45 1.28
C SER A 42 -4.48 0.02 0.74
N LEU A 43 -3.30 -0.59 0.67
CA LEU A 43 -3.12 -1.98 0.28
C LEU A 43 -3.76 -2.96 1.27
N GLU A 44 -3.66 -2.70 2.58
CA GLU A 44 -4.28 -3.51 3.63
C GLU A 44 -5.81 -3.56 3.46
N ASN A 45 -6.45 -2.39 3.27
CA ASN A 45 -7.88 -2.31 2.98
C ASN A 45 -8.26 -3.05 1.67
N LEU A 46 -7.43 -2.92 0.64
CA LEU A 46 -7.63 -3.66 -0.61
C LEU A 46 -7.42 -5.17 -0.46
N ALA A 47 -6.61 -5.61 0.50
CA ALA A 47 -6.26 -7.02 0.71
C ALA A 47 -7.26 -7.77 1.60
N LEU A 48 -8.12 -7.05 2.33
CA LEU A 48 -9.20 -7.62 3.14
C LEU A 48 -10.04 -8.62 2.36
N SER A 49 -10.62 -9.60 3.06
CA SER A 49 -11.63 -10.47 2.45
C SER A 49 -12.85 -9.67 2.02
N GLN A 50 -13.65 -10.23 1.11
CA GLN A 50 -14.89 -9.60 0.66
C GLN A 50 -15.79 -9.21 1.85
N THR A 51 -16.04 -10.15 2.77
CA THR A 51 -16.90 -9.92 3.93
C THR A 51 -16.37 -8.79 4.81
N GLN A 52 -15.05 -8.74 5.04
CA GLN A 52 -14.44 -7.64 5.78
C GLN A 52 -14.62 -6.32 5.05
N GLN A 53 -14.36 -6.23 3.74
CA GLN A 53 -14.57 -5.00 2.98
C GLN A 53 -16.03 -4.52 3.05
N GLU A 54 -17.00 -5.44 3.00
CA GLU A 54 -18.41 -5.12 3.17
C GLU A 54 -18.72 -4.59 4.59
N GLU A 55 -18.17 -5.18 5.64
CA GLU A 55 -18.43 -4.76 7.03
C GLU A 55 -17.75 -3.43 7.37
N CYS A 56 -16.55 -3.20 6.84
CA CYS A 56 -15.68 -2.08 7.19
C CYS A 56 -16.01 -0.79 6.44
N ILE A 57 -16.58 -0.89 5.25
CA ILE A 57 -16.74 0.24 4.34
C ILE A 57 -18.22 0.53 4.20
N SER A 58 -18.66 1.65 4.77
CA SER A 58 -20.07 2.05 4.84
C SER A 58 -20.62 2.55 3.50
N ASP A 59 -19.79 3.28 2.74
CA ASP A 59 -20.20 4.04 1.57
C ASP A 59 -19.96 3.28 0.26
N CYS A 60 -19.58 4.01 -0.80
CA CYS A 60 -19.30 3.43 -2.09
C CYS A 60 -17.99 2.63 -2.06
N LEU A 61 -18.09 1.30 -2.04
CA LEU A 61 -16.94 0.40 -2.02
C LEU A 61 -15.89 0.70 -3.10
N PHE A 62 -16.33 0.99 -4.33
CA PHE A 62 -15.40 1.34 -5.40
C PHE A 62 -14.61 2.61 -5.05
N CYS A 63 -15.29 3.70 -4.70
CA CYS A 63 -14.65 4.98 -4.39
C CYS A 63 -13.74 4.90 -3.17
N GLU A 64 -14.23 4.28 -2.09
CA GLU A 64 -13.53 4.16 -0.81
C GLU A 64 -12.29 3.26 -0.88
N LEU A 65 -12.22 2.36 -1.87
CA LEU A 65 -11.04 1.51 -2.08
C LEU A 65 -10.11 2.07 -3.16
N TYR A 66 -10.67 2.60 -4.25
CA TYR A 66 -9.90 3.07 -5.40
C TYR A 66 -9.23 4.42 -5.14
N ILE A 67 -9.96 5.41 -4.61
CA ILE A 67 -9.44 6.77 -4.45
C ILE A 67 -8.27 6.82 -3.46
N PRO A 68 -8.36 6.20 -2.26
CA PRO A 68 -7.23 6.18 -1.33
C PRO A 68 -6.00 5.49 -1.93
N PHE A 69 -6.19 4.34 -2.60
CA PHE A 69 -5.09 3.65 -3.28
C PHE A 69 -4.45 4.52 -4.35
N LEU A 70 -5.23 5.12 -5.25
CA LEU A 70 -4.69 5.94 -6.33
C LEU A 70 -3.88 7.13 -5.78
N SER A 71 -4.42 7.80 -4.76
CA SER A 71 -3.74 8.92 -4.10
C SER A 71 -2.44 8.50 -3.41
N ALA A 72 -2.47 7.39 -2.67
CA ALA A 72 -1.30 6.86 -1.98
C ALA A 72 -0.24 6.35 -2.97
N TYR A 73 -0.66 5.63 -4.01
CA TYR A 73 0.22 5.13 -5.06
C TYR A 73 0.88 6.26 -5.85
N GLY A 74 0.15 7.35 -6.15
CA GLY A 74 0.70 8.54 -6.80
C GLY A 74 1.84 9.16 -5.97
N ARG A 75 1.60 9.43 -4.68
CA ARG A 75 2.62 9.99 -3.78
C ARG A 75 3.82 9.03 -3.59
N PHE A 76 3.56 7.74 -3.43
CA PHE A 76 4.62 6.73 -3.35
C PHE A 76 5.45 6.67 -4.65
N SER A 77 4.80 6.80 -5.80
CA SER A 77 5.46 6.81 -7.12
C SER A 77 6.42 7.98 -7.28
N GLU A 78 6.04 9.15 -6.77
CA GLU A 78 6.86 10.36 -6.84
C GLU A 78 8.06 10.33 -5.88
N GLU A 79 7.86 9.83 -4.66
CA GLU A 79 8.82 10.03 -3.57
C GLU A 79 9.65 8.78 -3.22
N VAL A 80 9.12 7.57 -3.46
CA VAL A 80 9.62 6.33 -2.86
C VAL A 80 9.93 5.22 -3.88
N LEU A 81 9.21 5.16 -5.00
CA LEU A 81 9.20 4.01 -5.91
C LEU A 81 10.59 3.58 -6.42
N LEU A 82 11.52 4.52 -6.64
CA LEU A 82 12.88 4.21 -7.09
C LEU A 82 13.71 3.41 -6.08
N TYR A 83 13.31 3.42 -4.80
CA TYR A 83 13.95 2.67 -3.72
C TYR A 83 13.25 1.33 -3.44
N ALA A 84 12.04 1.13 -3.98
CA ALA A 84 11.25 -0.05 -3.73
C ALA A 84 11.81 -1.28 -4.49
N PRO A 85 11.68 -2.50 -3.94
CA PRO A 85 12.00 -3.73 -4.66
C PRO A 85 11.25 -3.81 -6.00
N LEU A 86 11.91 -4.31 -7.05
CA LEU A 86 11.31 -4.40 -8.38
C LEU A 86 9.98 -5.17 -8.35
N GLU A 87 9.91 -6.22 -7.54
CA GLU A 87 8.74 -7.06 -7.42
C GLU A 87 7.55 -6.30 -6.80
N LEU A 88 7.81 -5.36 -5.87
CA LEU A 88 6.80 -4.45 -5.33
C LEU A 88 6.32 -3.48 -6.41
N GLN A 89 7.25 -2.85 -7.15
CA GLN A 89 6.91 -1.93 -8.24
C GLN A 89 6.00 -2.61 -9.27
N VAL A 90 6.34 -3.84 -9.67
CA VAL A 90 5.53 -4.65 -10.60
C VAL A 90 4.15 -4.94 -10.02
N SER A 91 4.03 -5.35 -8.75
CA SER A 91 2.73 -5.61 -8.14
C SER A 91 1.86 -4.34 -8.09
N LEU A 92 2.42 -3.19 -7.72
CA LEU A 92 1.68 -1.92 -7.69
C LEU A 92 1.17 -1.51 -9.07
N SER A 93 2.02 -1.63 -10.09
CA SER A 93 1.63 -1.40 -11.49
C SER A 93 0.49 -2.34 -11.91
N GLN A 94 0.57 -3.63 -11.55
CA GLN A 94 -0.48 -4.60 -11.84
C GLN A 94 -1.80 -4.31 -11.13
N ILE A 95 -1.77 -3.76 -9.91
CA ILE A 95 -2.98 -3.31 -9.19
C ILE A 95 -3.62 -2.15 -9.94
N SER A 96 -2.84 -1.11 -10.27
CA SER A 96 -3.33 0.05 -11.04
C SER A 96 -3.96 -0.39 -12.36
N GLU A 97 -3.27 -1.22 -13.15
CA GLU A 97 -3.82 -1.74 -14.40
C GLU A 97 -5.08 -2.58 -14.20
N SER A 98 -5.20 -3.28 -13.07
CA SER A 98 -6.39 -4.09 -12.79
C SER A 98 -7.60 -3.23 -12.50
N PHE A 99 -7.43 -2.07 -11.84
CA PHE A 99 -8.49 -1.07 -11.72
C PHE A 99 -8.93 -0.50 -13.07
N ASP A 100 -7.98 -0.20 -13.95
CA ASP A 100 -8.30 0.31 -15.30
C ASP A 100 -9.10 -0.70 -16.12
N LYS A 101 -8.81 -2.00 -15.93
CA LYS A 101 -9.44 -3.12 -16.63
C LYS A 101 -10.76 -3.60 -16.01
N LEU A 102 -11.19 -3.07 -14.87
CA LEU A 102 -12.51 -3.37 -14.31
C LEU A 102 -13.60 -2.95 -15.31
N ASP A 103 -14.60 -3.80 -15.51
CA ASP A 103 -15.76 -3.44 -16.32
C ASP A 103 -16.72 -2.51 -15.55
N GLU A 104 -17.73 -1.97 -16.25
CA GLU A 104 -18.69 -1.04 -15.63
C GLU A 104 -19.48 -1.68 -14.48
N SER A 105 -19.75 -2.99 -14.54
CA SER A 105 -20.44 -3.73 -13.48
C SER A 105 -19.56 -3.96 -12.25
N GLU A 106 -18.24 -3.81 -12.39
CA GLU A 106 -17.27 -3.87 -11.30
C GLU A 106 -16.96 -2.49 -10.70
N LYS A 107 -17.41 -1.41 -11.35
CA LYS A 107 -17.22 -0.01 -10.93
C LYS A 107 -18.51 0.63 -10.37
N GLU A 108 -19.62 -0.10 -10.39
CA GLU A 108 -20.94 0.44 -10.04
C GLU A 108 -20.97 0.96 -8.59
N CYS A 109 -21.18 2.27 -8.44
CA CYS A 109 -21.30 2.90 -7.13
C CYS A 109 -22.51 2.37 -6.37
N TRP A 110 -22.36 2.25 -5.04
CA TRP A 110 -23.41 1.77 -4.12
C TRP A 110 -23.85 0.32 -4.33
N ASN A 111 -23.24 -0.41 -5.26
CA ASN A 111 -23.45 -1.84 -5.43
C ASN A 111 -22.41 -2.62 -4.62
N ARG A 112 -22.86 -3.39 -3.63
CA ARG A 112 -21.97 -4.21 -2.80
C ARG A 112 -21.50 -5.49 -3.49
N ASP A 113 -22.24 -5.94 -4.50
CA ASP A 113 -21.92 -7.16 -5.24
C ASP A 113 -20.70 -7.01 -6.16
N ILE A 114 -20.17 -5.79 -6.34
CA ILE A 114 -18.96 -5.57 -7.14
C ILE A 114 -17.79 -6.41 -6.60
N LEU A 115 -17.68 -6.59 -5.28
CA LEU A 115 -16.56 -7.30 -4.66
C LEU A 115 -16.55 -8.82 -4.92
N LYS A 116 -17.69 -9.38 -5.35
CA LYS A 116 -17.84 -10.79 -5.76
C LYS A 116 -17.24 -11.04 -7.13
N ARG A 117 -16.96 -9.99 -7.89
CA ARG A 117 -16.48 -10.09 -9.27
C ARG A 117 -14.98 -10.43 -9.32
N SER A 118 -14.57 -11.00 -10.44
CA SER A 118 -13.24 -11.57 -10.60
C SER A 118 -12.13 -10.50 -10.60
N GLY A 119 -12.41 -9.30 -11.11
CA GLY A 119 -11.48 -8.17 -11.10
C GLY A 119 -11.11 -7.76 -9.67
N TRP A 120 -12.09 -7.65 -8.79
CA TRP A 120 -11.86 -7.38 -7.36
C TRP A 120 -11.10 -8.49 -6.65
N ASN A 121 -11.36 -9.75 -6.99
CA ASN A 121 -10.56 -10.87 -6.46
C ASN A 121 -9.10 -10.79 -6.89
N LYS A 122 -8.84 -10.40 -8.13
CA LYS A 122 -7.48 -10.18 -8.63
C LYS A 122 -6.79 -9.04 -7.89
N ILE A 123 -7.47 -7.91 -7.70
CA ILE A 123 -6.96 -6.76 -6.94
C ILE A 123 -6.60 -7.20 -5.52
N ARG A 124 -7.49 -7.89 -4.80
CA ARG A 124 -7.24 -8.43 -3.45
C ARG A 124 -5.96 -9.26 -3.38
N ASN A 125 -5.75 -10.17 -4.33
CA ASN A 125 -4.58 -11.03 -4.35
C ASN A 125 -3.28 -10.28 -4.67
N LEU A 126 -3.34 -9.32 -5.60
CA LEU A 126 -2.19 -8.47 -5.92
C LEU A 126 -1.81 -7.58 -4.72
N SER A 127 -2.80 -7.04 -4.00
CA SER A 127 -2.56 -6.23 -2.79
C SER A 127 -1.89 -7.04 -1.69
N LYS A 128 -2.32 -8.29 -1.44
CA LYS A 128 -1.63 -9.20 -0.51
C LYS A 128 -0.18 -9.43 -0.89
N LYS A 129 0.08 -9.65 -2.18
CA LYS A 129 1.44 -9.82 -2.69
C LYS A 129 2.29 -8.56 -2.50
N ALA A 130 1.73 -7.38 -2.79
CA ALA A 130 2.41 -6.11 -2.58
C ALA A 130 2.76 -5.89 -1.11
N LEU A 131 1.84 -6.16 -0.18
CA LEU A 131 2.09 -6.05 1.26
C LEU A 131 3.24 -6.94 1.73
N LEU A 132 3.31 -8.17 1.23
CA LEU A 132 4.42 -9.08 1.53
C LEU A 132 5.76 -8.53 1.00
N GLN A 133 5.78 -8.00 -0.22
CA GLN A 133 7.00 -7.45 -0.83
C GLN A 133 7.43 -6.12 -0.22
N MET A 134 6.48 -5.40 0.37
CA MET A 134 6.72 -4.20 1.15
C MET A 134 7.21 -4.51 2.56
N GLU A 135 7.21 -5.80 2.96
CA GLU A 135 7.54 -6.25 4.31
C GLU A 135 6.63 -5.55 5.36
N TRP A 136 5.36 -5.35 5.01
CA TRP A 136 4.44 -4.49 5.78
C TRP A 136 4.23 -4.94 7.23
N GLU A 137 4.30 -6.24 7.50
CA GLU A 137 4.22 -6.76 8.87
C GLU A 137 5.45 -6.39 9.72
N GLU A 138 6.62 -6.26 9.11
CA GLU A 138 7.85 -5.86 9.81
C GLU A 138 7.84 -4.36 10.18
N LEU A 139 6.97 -3.58 9.54
CA LEU A 139 6.79 -2.14 9.76
C LEU A 139 5.74 -1.81 10.85
N THR A 140 5.38 -2.78 11.69
CA THR A 140 4.30 -2.63 12.70
C THR A 140 4.48 -1.41 13.62
N ASP A 141 5.72 -1.11 14.04
CA ASP A 141 5.99 0.04 14.92
C ASP A 141 5.68 1.40 14.24
N TYR A 142 5.86 1.49 12.91
CA TYR A 142 5.53 2.68 12.12
C TYR A 142 4.03 2.85 11.89
N ARG A 143 3.33 1.72 11.76
CA ARG A 143 1.87 1.69 11.61
C ARG A 143 1.21 2.31 12.84
N ASP A 144 1.60 1.87 14.03
CA ASP A 144 0.95 2.34 15.26
C ASP A 144 1.15 3.85 15.51
N TYR A 145 2.26 4.42 15.04
CA TYR A 145 2.52 5.87 15.14
C TYR A 145 1.61 6.72 14.25
N SER A 146 1.36 6.29 13.01
CA SER A 146 0.62 7.06 11.98
C SER A 146 -0.90 6.90 12.08
N ASN A 147 -1.39 5.77 12.59
CA ASN A 147 -2.83 5.52 12.81
C ASN A 147 -3.50 6.50 13.79
N THR A 148 -2.74 7.23 14.61
CA THR A 148 -3.31 8.22 15.53
C THR A 148 -3.81 9.50 14.85
N LYS A 149 -3.57 9.71 13.55
CA LYS A 149 -3.86 11.01 12.90
C LYS A 149 -4.74 11.04 11.66
N MET A 150 -4.96 9.96 10.91
CA MET A 150 -5.43 10.14 9.52
C MET A 150 -6.83 9.65 9.12
N TRP A 151 -7.52 8.72 9.80
CA TRP A 151 -8.74 8.14 9.21
C TRP A 151 -9.86 7.84 10.22
N GLY A 152 -10.91 8.65 10.19
CA GLY A 152 -12.09 8.59 11.08
C GLY A 152 -13.12 7.50 10.77
N GLY A 153 -12.69 6.31 10.37
CA GLY A 153 -13.62 5.23 9.98
C GLY A 153 -12.98 3.87 9.73
N GLN A 154 -11.84 3.55 10.34
CA GLN A 154 -11.18 2.27 10.10
C GLN A 154 -11.87 1.10 10.80
N CYS A 155 -11.94 -0.01 10.07
CA CYS A 155 -12.04 -1.34 10.67
C CYS A 155 -10.84 -1.60 11.59
N PRO A 156 -11.03 -2.34 12.69
CA PRO A 156 -9.94 -2.64 13.60
C PRO A 156 -8.76 -3.30 12.87
N PRO A 157 -7.51 -3.05 13.30
CA PRO A 157 -6.34 -3.66 12.68
C PRO A 157 -6.47 -5.18 12.71
N HIS A 158 -6.50 -5.79 11.53
CA HIS A 158 -6.49 -7.23 11.37
C HIS A 158 -5.05 -7.67 11.08
N ARG A 159 -4.50 -8.60 11.86
CA ARG A 159 -3.30 -9.31 11.42
C ARG A 159 -3.69 -10.16 10.21
N LEU A 160 -3.00 -9.94 9.10
CA LEU A 160 -3.15 -10.69 7.86
C LEU A 160 -2.73 -12.15 8.03
#